data_AF-A0A1N7SXS1-F1
#
_entry.id   AF-A0A1N7SXS1-F1
#
_cell.length_a   1.000
_cell.length_b   1.000
_cell.length_c   1.000
_cell.angle_alpha   90.00
_cell.angle_beta   90.00
_cell.angle_gamma   90.00
#
_symmetry.space_group_name_H-M   'P 1'
#
loop_
_entity.id
_entity.type
_entity.pdbx_description
1 polymer ?
#
loop_
_entity_poly.entity_id
_entity_poly.type
_entity_poly.pdbx_seq_one_letter_code
_entity_poly.pdbx_strand_id
1 'polypeptide(L)'
;METVEIALSEPAREAREIELVHAILQFTRWSDGPMLASFEAAFAGSSGRARAEASDTGGTRIVLRACGIDPGDEVICASHPWHQVAQANTLAGAAPVFVDINWWSGCLEVATAQQKTGKSTRAILSENANGRLTAWGPLRELADEIIPV
;
A
#
# COMPACT_ATOMS: atom_id res chain seq x y z
N MET A 1 -35.16 17.45 -20.24
CA MET A 1 -34.22 17.61 -19.13
C MET A 1 -32.93 16.99 -19.61
N GLU A 2 -31.89 17.79 -19.84
CA GLU A 2 -30.57 17.24 -20.19
C GLU A 2 -29.99 16.53 -18.96
N THR A 3 -29.53 15.30 -19.16
CA THR A 3 -28.87 14.52 -18.12
C THR A 3 -27.40 14.91 -18.11
N VAL A 4 -26.91 15.42 -16.98
CA VAL A 4 -25.47 15.61 -16.76
C VAL A 4 -24.90 14.31 -16.20
N GLU A 5 -23.92 13.75 -16.90
CA GLU A 5 -23.14 12.61 -16.42
C GLU A 5 -22.06 13.11 -15.47
N ILE A 6 -22.01 12.56 -14.25
CA ILE A 6 -20.95 12.86 -13.27
C ILE A 6 -20.14 11.58 -13.10
N ALA A 7 -18.91 11.59 -13.63
CA ALA A 7 -18.00 10.46 -13.54
C ALA A 7 -17.44 10.31 -12.11
N LEU A 8 -17.21 9.06 -11.68
CA LEU A 8 -16.56 8.78 -10.40
C LEU A 8 -15.08 9.19 -10.38
N SER A 9 -14.41 9.07 -11.53
CA SER A 9 -12.99 9.38 -11.69
C SER A 9 -12.71 9.85 -13.11
N GLU A 10 -11.87 10.88 -13.24
CA GLU A 10 -11.38 11.37 -14.53
C GLU A 10 -9.85 11.29 -14.56
N PRO A 11 -9.23 10.79 -15.63
CA PRO A 11 -7.79 10.74 -15.73
C PRO A 11 -7.21 12.15 -15.89
N ALA A 12 -6.18 12.47 -15.11
CA ALA A 12 -5.37 13.66 -15.34
C ALA A 12 -4.69 13.54 -16.72
N ARG A 13 -4.87 14.58 -17.55
CA ARG A 13 -4.39 14.61 -18.94
C ARG A 13 -3.91 16.02 -19.29
N GLU A 14 -2.89 16.49 -18.59
CA GLU A 14 -2.32 17.80 -18.87
C GLU A 14 -1.34 17.71 -20.05
N ALA A 15 -0.91 18.86 -20.58
CA ALA A 15 0.00 18.91 -21.71
C ALA A 15 1.32 18.17 -21.42
N ARG A 16 1.75 18.19 -20.15
CA ARG A 16 3.01 17.60 -19.72
C ARG A 16 3.03 16.08 -19.85
N GLU A 17 1.97 15.38 -19.44
CA GLU A 17 1.90 13.92 -19.56
C GLU A 17 1.95 13.49 -21.03
N ILE A 18 1.26 14.23 -21.91
CA ILE A 18 1.24 13.96 -23.35
C ILE A 18 2.63 14.10 -23.95
N GLU A 19 3.35 15.17 -23.62
CA GLU A 19 4.74 15.37 -24.08
C GLU A 19 5.67 14.23 -23.64
N LEU A 20 5.56 13.78 -22.39
CA LEU A 20 6.40 12.71 -21.85
C LEU A 20 6.10 11.36 -22.53
N VAL A 21 4.84 11.07 -22.83
CA VAL A 21 4.45 9.90 -23.62
C VAL A 21 5.04 9.98 -25.04
N HIS A 22 4.97 11.12 -25.70
CA HIS A 22 5.61 11.28 -27.01
C HIS A 22 7.13 11.11 -26.96
N ALA A 23 7.77 11.62 -25.92
CA ALA A 23 9.20 11.50 -25.72
C ALA A 23 9.63 10.04 -25.51
N ILE A 24 8.93 9.26 -24.67
CA ILE A 24 9.32 7.86 -24.42
C ILE A 24 9.18 6.98 -25.67
N LEU A 25 8.20 7.29 -26.53
CA LEU A 25 7.99 6.60 -27.81
C LEU A 25 9.15 6.78 -28.81
N GLN A 26 10.06 7.74 -28.58
CA GLN A 26 11.28 7.87 -29.38
C GLN A 26 12.38 6.87 -28.97
N PHE A 27 12.21 6.16 -27.86
CA PHE A 27 13.16 5.17 -27.35
C PHE A 27 12.61 3.75 -27.51
N THR A 28 13.44 2.73 -27.26
CA THR A 28 13.05 1.31 -27.33
C THR A 28 12.86 0.66 -25.96
N ARG A 29 13.34 1.29 -24.89
CA ARG A 29 13.19 0.82 -23.50
C ARG A 29 12.09 1.62 -22.78
N TRP A 30 10.87 1.10 -22.83
CA TRP A 30 9.71 1.76 -22.23
C TRP A 30 9.45 1.35 -20.78
N SER A 31 9.80 0.12 -20.40
CA SER A 31 9.47 -0.44 -19.09
C SER A 31 10.56 -0.17 -18.04
N ASP A 32 11.81 -0.55 -18.31
CA ASP A 32 12.95 -0.46 -17.37
C ASP A 32 13.92 0.68 -17.76
N GLY A 33 13.34 1.80 -18.22
CA GLY A 33 14.08 2.90 -18.85
C GLY A 33 14.49 4.03 -17.91
N PRO A 34 15.23 5.03 -18.45
CA PRO A 34 15.68 6.19 -17.68
C PRO A 34 14.53 7.03 -17.10
N MET A 35 13.35 7.00 -17.71
CA MET A 35 12.17 7.69 -17.14
C MET A 35 11.68 7.03 -15.85
N LEU A 36 11.70 5.70 -15.75
CA LEU A 36 11.36 4.98 -14.52
C LEU A 36 12.35 5.34 -13.40
N ALA A 37 13.66 5.23 -13.68
CA ALA A 37 14.70 5.57 -12.71
C ALA A 37 14.62 7.04 -12.24
N SER A 38 14.30 7.96 -13.16
CA SER A 38 14.08 9.37 -12.82
C SER A 38 12.84 9.57 -11.94
N PHE A 39 11.76 8.85 -12.22
CA PHE A 39 10.53 8.91 -11.42
C PHE A 39 10.77 8.39 -10.01
N GLU A 40 11.42 7.22 -9.87
CA GLU A 40 11.73 6.61 -8.58
C GLU A 40 12.65 7.50 -7.73
N ALA A 41 13.69 8.07 -8.33
CA ALA A 41 14.57 9.02 -7.65
C ALA A 41 13.81 10.27 -7.16
N ALA A 42 12.95 10.83 -8.01
CA ALA A 42 12.13 11.99 -7.65
C ALA A 42 11.12 11.65 -6.54
N PHE A 43 10.48 10.49 -6.60
CA PHE A 43 9.51 10.04 -5.60
C PHE A 43 10.16 9.70 -4.25
N ALA A 44 11.34 9.08 -4.26
CA ALA A 44 12.13 8.86 -3.06
C ALA A 44 12.47 10.21 -2.40
N GLY A 45 12.93 11.19 -3.19
CA GLY A 45 13.22 12.53 -2.71
C GLY A 45 11.99 13.25 -2.13
N SER A 46 10.85 13.23 -2.81
CA SER A 46 9.63 13.91 -2.36
C SER A 46 9.02 13.28 -1.10
N SER A 47 9.19 11.96 -0.92
CA SER A 47 8.73 11.22 0.26
C SER A 47 9.73 11.21 1.43
N GLY A 48 10.92 11.81 1.25
CA GLY A 48 11.99 11.79 2.24
C GLY A 48 12.56 10.39 2.50
N ARG A 49 12.49 9.48 1.51
CA ARG A 49 12.97 8.11 1.58
C ARG A 49 14.27 7.94 0.79
N ALA A 50 15.09 6.99 1.20
CA ALA A 50 16.36 6.71 0.52
C ALA A 50 16.16 6.02 -0.85
N ARG A 51 15.06 5.30 -1.03
CA ARG A 51 14.72 4.54 -2.24
C ARG A 51 13.21 4.51 -2.43
N ALA A 52 12.80 4.39 -3.69
CA ALA A 52 11.44 4.08 -4.11
C ALA A 52 11.53 3.14 -5.30
N GLU A 53 10.54 2.28 -5.45
CA GLU A 53 10.43 1.31 -6.54
C GLU A 53 9.00 1.41 -7.06
N ALA A 54 8.80 1.61 -8.36
CA ALA A 54 7.46 1.60 -8.93
C ALA A 54 7.02 0.14 -9.12
N SER A 55 5.87 -0.21 -8.54
CA SER A 55 5.34 -1.56 -8.61
C SER A 55 3.88 -1.55 -9.05
N ASP A 56 3.43 -2.70 -9.52
CA ASP A 56 2.01 -3.01 -9.55
C ASP A 56 1.49 -3.33 -8.13
N THR A 57 0.30 -3.92 -8.07
CA THR A 57 -0.31 -4.51 -6.88
C THR A 57 0.62 -5.43 -6.06
N GLY A 58 1.68 -5.97 -6.65
CA GLY A 58 2.65 -6.85 -6.02
C GLY A 58 3.65 -6.17 -5.10
N GLY A 59 3.75 -4.84 -5.09
CA GLY A 59 4.71 -4.10 -4.26
C GLY A 59 4.61 -4.45 -2.77
N THR A 60 3.39 -4.52 -2.24
CA THR A 60 3.15 -4.86 -0.82
C THR A 60 3.68 -6.25 -0.46
N ARG A 61 3.55 -7.23 -1.36
CA ARG A 61 4.11 -8.58 -1.15
C ARG A 61 5.64 -8.53 -1.07
N ILE A 62 6.29 -7.73 -1.90
CA ILE A 62 7.75 -7.57 -1.88
C ILE A 62 8.18 -6.96 -0.54
N VAL A 63 7.46 -5.94 -0.06
CA VAL A 63 7.72 -5.32 1.24
C VAL A 63 7.55 -6.33 2.38
N LEU A 64 6.46 -7.11 2.40
CA LEU A 64 6.25 -8.15 3.42
C LEU A 64 7.41 -9.16 3.45
N ARG A 65 7.85 -9.64 2.28
CA ARG A 65 9.00 -10.54 2.17
C ARG A 65 10.30 -9.89 2.65
N ALA A 66 10.53 -8.62 2.32
CA ALA A 66 11.69 -7.86 2.78
C ALA A 66 11.69 -7.64 4.30
N CYS A 67 10.51 -7.56 4.91
CA CYS A 67 10.33 -7.52 6.37
C CYS A 67 10.47 -8.89 7.05
N GLY A 68 10.83 -9.94 6.31
CA GLY A 68 11.05 -11.28 6.88
C GLY A 68 9.78 -12.08 7.12
N ILE A 69 8.66 -11.72 6.48
CA ILE A 69 7.42 -12.49 6.55
C ILE A 69 7.55 -13.79 5.75
N ASP A 70 7.27 -14.91 6.41
CA ASP A 70 7.42 -16.25 5.88
C ASP A 70 6.13 -17.10 5.98
N PRO A 71 6.08 -18.24 5.27
CA PRO A 71 4.96 -19.15 5.36
C PRO A 71 4.65 -19.58 6.80
N GLY A 72 3.39 -19.41 7.21
CA GLY A 72 2.93 -19.74 8.56
C GLY A 72 2.89 -18.56 9.53
N ASP A 73 3.44 -17.40 9.16
CA ASP A 73 3.28 -16.18 9.93
C ASP A 73 1.87 -15.64 9.83
N GLU A 74 1.41 -14.95 10.88
CA GLU A 74 0.15 -14.21 10.87
C GLU A 74 0.39 -12.72 10.62
N VAL A 75 -0.38 -12.14 9.70
CA VAL A 75 -0.37 -10.70 9.44
C VAL A 75 -1.76 -10.13 9.70
N ILE A 76 -1.84 -9.22 10.65
CA ILE A 76 -3.08 -8.52 11.00
C ILE A 76 -3.42 -7.54 9.89
N CYS A 77 -4.66 -7.58 9.39
CA CYS A 77 -5.16 -6.64 8.39
C CYS A 77 -6.68 -6.47 8.49
N ALA A 78 -7.20 -5.37 7.95
CA ALA A 78 -8.64 -5.20 7.80
C ALA A 78 -9.16 -5.96 6.56
N SER A 79 -10.42 -6.41 6.60
CA SER A 79 -11.10 -7.00 5.42
C SER A 79 -11.70 -5.95 4.48
N HIS A 80 -11.56 -4.66 4.81
CA HIS A 80 -12.10 -3.50 4.12
C HIS A 80 -11.11 -2.32 4.28
N PRO A 81 -11.03 -1.36 3.33
CA PRO A 81 -11.73 -1.29 2.04
C PRO A 81 -11.13 -2.07 0.88
N TRP A 82 -9.82 -2.29 0.83
CA TRP A 82 -9.19 -2.81 -0.39
C TRP A 82 -8.64 -4.23 -0.23
N HIS A 83 -9.17 -5.16 -1.03
CA HIS A 83 -8.85 -6.59 -0.94
C HIS A 83 -7.35 -6.92 -1.11
N GLN A 84 -6.58 -6.05 -1.78
CA GLN A 84 -5.17 -6.31 -2.05
C GLN A 84 -4.32 -6.34 -0.78
N VAL A 85 -4.76 -5.69 0.31
CA VAL A 85 -4.11 -5.77 1.63
C VAL A 85 -4.06 -7.23 2.11
N ALA A 86 -5.20 -7.92 2.08
CA ALA A 86 -5.28 -9.33 2.47
C ALA A 86 -4.61 -10.25 1.43
N GLN A 87 -4.71 -9.92 0.14
CA GLN A 87 -4.07 -10.69 -0.93
C GLN A 87 -2.54 -10.64 -0.84
N ALA A 88 -1.96 -9.50 -0.45
CA ALA A 88 -0.51 -9.39 -0.28
C ALA A 88 0.01 -10.35 0.79
N ASN A 89 -0.74 -10.52 1.89
CA ASN A 89 -0.40 -11.47 2.96
C ASN A 89 -0.34 -12.90 2.43
N THR A 90 -1.39 -13.33 1.72
CA THR A 90 -1.46 -14.70 1.18
C THR A 90 -0.43 -14.95 0.09
N LEU A 91 -0.17 -13.97 -0.78
CA LEU A 91 0.90 -14.04 -1.80
C LEU A 91 2.31 -14.02 -1.19
N ALA A 92 2.46 -13.45 0.00
CA ALA A 92 3.68 -13.55 0.79
C ALA A 92 3.80 -14.91 1.51
N GLY A 93 2.71 -15.68 1.61
CA GLY A 93 2.67 -16.98 2.30
C GLY A 93 2.15 -16.90 3.74
N ALA A 94 1.86 -15.70 4.23
CA ALA A 94 1.31 -15.47 5.56
C ALA A 94 -0.20 -15.74 5.61
N ALA A 95 -0.69 -16.06 6.81
CA ALA A 95 -2.10 -16.13 7.11
C ALA A 95 -2.65 -14.74 7.47
N PRO A 96 -3.63 -14.19 6.73
CA PRO A 96 -4.28 -12.94 7.12
C PRO A 96 -5.14 -13.17 8.37
N VAL A 97 -4.96 -12.32 9.39
CA VAL A 97 -5.83 -12.26 10.56
C VAL A 97 -6.68 -11.01 10.46
N PHE A 98 -7.97 -11.22 10.15
CA PHE A 98 -8.90 -10.13 9.92
C PHE A 98 -9.33 -9.45 11.22
N VAL A 99 -9.27 -8.12 11.19
CA VAL A 99 -9.73 -7.22 12.25
C VAL A 99 -10.74 -6.23 11.68
N ASP A 100 -11.49 -5.57 12.55
CA ASP A 100 -12.52 -4.63 12.13
C ASP A 100 -11.91 -3.28 11.72
N ILE A 101 -12.71 -2.45 11.08
CA ILE A 101 -12.37 -1.07 10.74
C ILE A 101 -12.98 -0.10 11.74
N ASN A 102 -12.34 1.04 11.90
CA ASN A 102 -12.95 2.17 12.56
C ASN A 102 -14.01 2.77 11.63
N TRP A 103 -15.28 2.76 12.05
CA TRP A 103 -16.41 3.22 11.22
C TRP A 103 -16.23 4.62 10.61
N TRP A 104 -15.64 5.55 11.36
CA TRP A 104 -15.50 6.94 10.92
C TRP A 104 -14.40 7.11 9.89
N SER A 105 -13.25 6.45 10.08
CA SER A 105 -12.13 6.57 9.16
C SER A 105 -12.17 5.56 8.01
N GLY A 106 -12.78 4.40 8.21
CA GLY A 106 -12.68 3.24 7.31
C GLY A 106 -11.32 2.54 7.36
N CYS A 107 -10.40 2.98 8.23
CA CYS A 107 -9.09 2.37 8.43
C CYS A 107 -9.16 1.28 9.50
N LEU A 108 -8.14 0.43 9.57
CA LEU A 108 -8.00 -0.64 10.56
C LEU A 108 -8.16 -0.14 12.02
N GLU A 109 -9.02 -0.78 12.81
CA GLU A 109 -9.31 -0.40 14.20
C GLU A 109 -8.29 -1.01 15.18
N VAL A 110 -7.56 -0.14 15.87
CA VAL A 110 -6.44 -0.50 16.77
C VAL A 110 -6.91 -1.42 17.89
N ALA A 111 -8.08 -1.13 18.48
CA ALA A 111 -8.61 -1.93 19.59
C ALA A 111 -8.88 -3.38 19.19
N THR A 112 -9.41 -3.60 17.98
CA THR A 112 -9.67 -4.96 17.49
C THR A 112 -8.39 -5.66 17.04
N ALA A 113 -7.41 -4.91 16.53
CA ALA A 113 -6.07 -5.43 16.23
C ALA A 113 -5.35 -5.94 17.48
N GLN A 114 -5.41 -5.19 18.58
CA GLN A 114 -4.82 -5.59 19.85
C GLN A 114 -5.43 -6.89 20.38
N GLN A 115 -6.74 -7.08 20.24
CA GLN A 115 -7.44 -8.30 20.68
C GLN A 115 -7.11 -9.55 19.83
N LYS A 116 -6.78 -9.35 18.55
CA LYS A 116 -6.52 -10.45 17.60
C LYS A 116 -5.05 -10.81 17.47
N THR A 117 -4.17 -9.94 17.96
CA THR A 117 -2.75 -10.21 18.05
C THR A 117 -2.48 -11.45 18.91
N GLY A 118 -1.56 -12.29 18.44
CA GLY A 118 -1.13 -13.50 19.13
C GLY A 118 0.35 -13.83 18.93
N LYS A 119 0.77 -15.00 19.41
CA LYS A 119 2.19 -15.44 19.38
C LYS A 119 2.74 -15.63 17.95
N SER A 120 1.87 -15.88 16.99
CA SER A 120 2.20 -16.06 15.58
C SER A 120 2.12 -14.77 14.77
N THR A 121 1.64 -13.68 15.37
CA THR A 121 1.58 -12.38 14.70
C THR A 121 3.00 -11.85 14.45
N ARG A 122 3.28 -11.46 13.21
CA ARG A 122 4.58 -10.94 12.77
C ARG A 122 4.53 -9.57 12.12
N ALA A 123 3.35 -9.14 11.66
CA ALA A 123 3.16 -7.79 11.16
C ALA A 123 1.72 -7.33 11.32
N ILE A 124 1.55 -6.01 11.28
CA ILE A 124 0.28 -5.34 11.08
C ILE A 124 0.38 -4.62 9.73
N LEU A 125 -0.50 -4.97 8.80
CA LEU A 125 -0.60 -4.34 7.49
C LEU A 125 -1.88 -3.50 7.45
N SER A 126 -1.70 -2.18 7.31
CA SER A 126 -2.80 -1.21 7.28
C SER A 126 -2.69 -0.26 6.08
N GLU A 127 -3.78 0.45 5.80
CA GLU A 127 -3.92 1.36 4.66
C GLU A 127 -4.61 2.67 5.04
N ASN A 128 -4.29 3.72 4.28
CA ASN A 128 -4.94 5.03 4.37
C ASN A 128 -6.21 5.03 3.50
N ALA A 129 -7.30 4.47 4.04
CA ALA A 129 -8.57 4.28 3.33
C ALA A 129 -9.13 5.60 2.76
N ASN A 130 -9.37 5.67 1.45
CA ASN A 130 -9.95 6.84 0.78
C ASN A 130 -9.23 8.17 1.11
N GLY A 131 -7.91 8.13 1.29
CA GLY A 131 -7.08 9.30 1.64
C GLY A 131 -7.14 9.71 3.11
N ARG A 132 -7.85 8.96 3.97
CA ARG A 132 -7.87 9.18 5.41
C ARG A 132 -6.67 8.51 6.05
N LEU A 133 -6.03 9.22 6.98
CA LEU A 133 -4.85 8.73 7.65
C LEU A 133 -5.23 7.65 8.67
N THR A 134 -4.58 6.50 8.55
CA THR A 134 -4.59 5.47 9.59
C THR A 134 -4.03 6.03 10.89
N ALA A 135 -4.45 5.46 12.03
CA ALA A 135 -3.86 5.73 13.34
C ALA A 135 -2.44 5.12 13.47
N TRP A 136 -1.49 5.62 12.68
CA TRP A 136 -0.12 5.09 12.58
C TRP A 136 0.65 5.10 13.90
N GLY A 137 0.44 6.11 14.76
CA GLY A 137 1.07 6.19 16.08
C GLY A 137 0.66 5.02 16.98
N PRO A 138 -0.64 4.88 17.32
CA PRO A 138 -1.12 3.75 18.10
C PRO A 138 -0.83 2.36 17.49
N LEU A 139 -0.87 2.23 16.16
CA LEU A 139 -0.49 0.98 15.50
C LEU A 139 1.01 0.68 15.62
N ARG A 140 1.85 1.72 15.62
CA ARG A 140 3.29 1.57 15.85
C ARG A 140 3.57 1.11 17.27
N GLU A 141 2.92 1.74 18.26
CA GLU A 141 3.02 1.33 19.67
C GLU A 141 2.62 -0.14 19.84
N LEU A 142 1.49 -0.53 19.26
CA LEU A 142 1.04 -1.92 19.27
C LEU A 142 2.06 -2.85 18.60
N ALA A 143 2.60 -2.49 17.42
CA ALA A 143 3.60 -3.30 16.74
C ALA A 143 4.87 -3.51 17.57
N ASP A 144 5.34 -2.46 18.27
CA ASP A 144 6.54 -2.52 19.11
C ASP A 144 6.35 -3.41 20.35
N GLU A 145 5.12 -3.57 20.85
CA GLU A 145 4.79 -4.52 21.92
C GLU A 145 4.85 -5.99 21.47
N ILE A 146 4.57 -6.26 20.19
CA ILE A 146 4.32 -7.60 19.65
C ILE A 146 5.54 -8.17 18.93
N ILE A 147 6.28 -7.29 18.24
CA ILE A 147 7.38 -7.63 17.36
C ILE A 147 8.65 -7.07 18.02
N PRO A 148 9.27 -7.81 18.95
CA PRO A 148 10.54 -7.37 19.51
C PRO A 148 11.57 -7.29 18.38
N VAL A 149 12.18 -6.10 18.25
CA VAL A 149 13.23 -5.77 17.28
C VAL A 149 14.47 -6.65 17.48
#